data_AF-A0A7Y3KM87-F1
#
_entry.id   AF-A0A7Y3KM87-F1
#
_cell.length_a   1.000
_cell.length_b   1.000
_cell.length_c   1.000
_cell.angle_alpha   90.00
_cell.angle_beta   90.00
_cell.angle_gamma   90.00
#
_symmetry.space_group_name_H-M   'P 1'
#
loop_
_entity.id
_entity.type
_entity.pdbx_description
1 polymer ?
#
loop_
_entity_poly.entity_id
_entity_poly.type
_entity_poly.pdbx_seq_one_letter_code
_entity_poly.pdbx_strand_id
1 'polypeptide(L)'
;QKKGEAQRQLSKEFLRQWLISKGFQGLEGQKMPVMDDAIVNEVSQRYIELYEKITGLKFAPAPSENLEKNIEQSVLKFLGERAAV
;
A
#
# COMPACT_ATOMS: atom_id res chain seq x y z
N GLN A 1 -15.28 8.20 22.81
CA GLN A 1 -16.44 8.35 21.90
C GLN A 1 -17.35 9.45 22.46
N LYS A 2 -17.54 10.57 21.74
CA LYS A 2 -18.34 11.73 22.23
C LYS A 2 -19.21 12.44 21.18
N LYS A 3 -19.29 11.95 19.93
CA LYS A 3 -19.97 12.69 18.85
C LYS A 3 -20.91 11.90 17.91
N GLY A 4 -21.14 10.61 18.11
CA GLY A 4 -22.07 9.85 17.23
C GLY A 4 -21.64 9.71 15.76
N GLU A 5 -20.56 10.37 15.34
CA GLU A 5 -19.94 10.21 14.04
C GLU A 5 -19.32 8.81 13.94
N ALA A 6 -19.62 8.11 12.85
CA ALA A 6 -19.00 6.83 12.55
C ALA A 6 -17.48 7.02 12.56
N GLN A 7 -16.80 6.32 13.48
CA GLN A 7 -15.35 6.35 13.56
C GLN A 7 -14.81 5.92 12.20
N ARG A 8 -13.99 6.77 11.57
CA ARG A 8 -13.31 6.42 10.32
C ARG A 8 -12.60 5.09 10.52
N GLN A 9 -13.05 4.05 9.81
CA GLN A 9 -12.40 2.76 9.82
C GLN A 9 -11.11 2.88 9.02
N LEU A 10 -10.00 3.06 9.75
CA LEU A 10 -8.65 3.15 9.20
C LEU A 10 -8.00 1.76 9.04
N SER A 11 -8.68 0.68 9.43
CA SER A 11 -8.17 -0.69 9.29
C SER A 11 -8.34 -1.22 7.87
N LYS A 12 -7.63 -2.30 7.51
CA LYS A 12 -7.70 -2.96 6.19
C LYS A 12 -9.10 -3.45 5.78
N GLU A 13 -10.06 -3.36 6.70
CA GLU A 13 -11.43 -3.83 6.53
C GLU A 13 -12.17 -3.08 5.43
N PHE A 14 -11.94 -1.78 5.24
CA PHE A 14 -12.62 -1.04 4.16
C PHE A 14 -12.23 -1.57 2.77
N LEU A 15 -10.94 -1.92 2.57
CA LEU A 15 -10.47 -2.49 1.31
C LEU A 15 -11.06 -3.89 1.12
N ARG A 16 -11.14 -4.69 2.18
CA ARG A 16 -11.79 -6.00 2.15
C ARG A 16 -13.27 -5.89 1.76
N GLN A 17 -14.01 -4.96 2.37
CA GLN A 17 -15.41 -4.70 2.03
C GLN A 17 -15.57 -4.20 0.60
N TRP A 18 -14.65 -3.36 0.13
CA TRP A 18 -14.62 -2.92 -1.27
C TRP A 18 -14.43 -4.12 -2.21
N LEU A 19 -13.46 -4.99 -1.95
CA LEU A 19 -13.24 -6.21 -2.75
C LEU A 19 -14.48 -7.12 -2.77
N ILE A 20 -15.10 -7.35 -1.60
CA ILE A 20 -16.32 -8.16 -1.48
C ILE A 20 -17.47 -7.55 -2.28
N SER A 21 -17.64 -6.22 -2.24
CA SER A 21 -18.66 -5.51 -3.02
C SER A 21 -18.46 -5.63 -4.53
N LYS A 22 -17.22 -5.90 -4.97
CA LYS A 22 -16.86 -6.18 -6.37
C LYS A 22 -16.87 -7.68 -6.70
N GLY A 23 -17.38 -8.53 -5.80
CA GLY A 23 -17.47 -9.97 -6.00
C GLY A 23 -16.14 -10.70 -5.82
N PHE A 24 -15.15 -10.07 -5.18
CA PHE A 24 -13.83 -10.65 -4.95
C PHE A 24 -13.61 -10.98 -3.47
N GLN A 25 -13.36 -12.25 -3.21
CA GLN A 25 -13.21 -12.84 -1.88
C GLN A 25 -11.97 -13.74 -1.80
N GLY A 26 -11.24 -13.90 -2.92
CA GLY A 26 -10.09 -14.80 -3.03
C GLY A 26 -10.47 -16.27 -3.29
N LEU A 27 -11.69 -16.54 -3.75
CA LEU A 27 -12.12 -17.89 -4.12
C LEU A 27 -11.66 -18.24 -5.54
N GLU A 28 -11.56 -19.55 -5.81
CA GLU A 28 -11.16 -20.07 -7.11
C GLU A 28 -12.12 -19.60 -8.22
N GLY A 29 -11.58 -19.19 -9.37
CA GLY A 29 -12.36 -18.67 -10.49
C GLY A 29 -12.81 -17.20 -10.38
N GLN A 30 -12.60 -16.53 -9.25
CA GLN A 30 -12.86 -15.09 -9.13
C GLN A 30 -11.75 -14.27 -9.80
N LYS A 31 -12.13 -13.19 -10.48
CA LYS A 31 -11.19 -12.24 -11.08
C LYS A 31 -11.00 -11.04 -10.16
N MET A 32 -9.75 -10.62 -10.00
CA MET A 32 -9.41 -9.41 -9.26
C MET A 32 -10.08 -8.19 -9.94
N PRO A 33 -10.81 -7.36 -9.19
CA PRO A 33 -11.38 -6.14 -9.75
C PRO A 33 -10.27 -5.18 -10.14
N VAL A 34 -10.51 -4.41 -11.20
CA VAL A 34 -9.61 -3.33 -11.60
C VAL A 34 -9.61 -2.27 -10.51
N MET A 35 -8.43 -1.96 -9.98
CA MET A 35 -8.22 -0.84 -9.08
C MET A 35 -7.82 0.35 -9.92
N ASP A 36 -8.76 1.24 -10.17
CA ASP A 36 -8.47 2.51 -10.85
C ASP A 36 -7.63 3.42 -9.93
N ASP A 37 -7.05 4.47 -10.54
CA ASP A 37 -6.21 5.42 -9.82
C ASP A 37 -6.97 6.09 -8.67
N ALA A 38 -8.30 6.26 -8.79
CA ALA A 38 -9.11 6.87 -7.74
C ALA A 38 -9.15 6.00 -6.47
N ILE A 39 -9.46 4.70 -6.61
CA ILE A 39 -9.45 3.75 -5.50
C ILE A 39 -8.05 3.57 -4.94
N VAL A 40 -7.03 3.48 -5.80
CA VAL A 40 -5.63 3.36 -5.36
C VAL A 40 -5.21 4.57 -4.52
N ASN A 41 -5.56 5.78 -4.96
CA ASN A 41 -5.26 7.01 -4.23
C ASN A 41 -6.02 7.07 -2.90
N GLU A 42 -7.32 6.72 -2.89
CA GLU A 42 -8.12 6.70 -1.65
C GLU A 42 -7.54 5.72 -0.63
N VAL A 43 -7.23 4.50 -1.07
CA VAL A 43 -6.63 3.47 -0.22
C VAL A 43 -5.29 3.96 0.34
N SER A 44 -4.43 4.49 -0.54
CA SER A 44 -3.11 5.01 -0.16
C SER A 44 -3.20 6.11 0.90
N GLN A 45 -4.07 7.10 0.71
CA GLN A 45 -4.24 8.21 1.66
C GLN A 45 -4.69 7.73 3.04
N ARG A 46 -5.57 6.72 3.13
CA ARG A 46 -6.02 6.16 4.41
C ARG A 46 -4.88 5.45 5.16
N TYR A 47 -4.02 4.72 4.45
CA TYR A 47 -2.85 4.09 5.08
C TYR A 47 -1.79 5.10 5.50
N ILE A 48 -1.58 6.15 4.70
CA ILE A 48 -0.73 7.28 5.07
C ILE A 48 -1.26 7.94 6.35
N GLU A 49 -2.54 8.28 6.40
CA GLU A 49 -3.19 8.86 7.59
C GLU A 49 -3.01 7.97 8.82
N LEU A 50 -3.20 6.65 8.67
CA LEU A 50 -3.00 5.69 9.76
C LEU A 50 -1.54 5.66 10.23
N TYR A 51 -0.58 5.61 9.30
CA TYR A 51 0.84 5.63 9.61
C TYR A 51 1.22 6.89 10.38
N GLU A 52 0.80 8.07 9.92
CA GLU A 52 1.10 9.33 10.59
C GLU A 52 0.47 9.40 11.99
N LYS A 53 -0.75 8.88 12.16
CA LYS A 53 -1.43 8.83 13.46
C LYS A 53 -0.78 7.89 14.46
N ILE A 54 -0.29 6.73 14.02
CA ILE A 54 0.34 5.74 14.90
C ILE A 54 1.76 6.17 15.26
N THR A 55 2.52 6.68 14.28
CA THR A 55 3.96 6.95 14.45
C THR A 55 4.26 8.38 14.87
N GLY A 56 3.36 9.33 14.61
CA GLY A 56 3.61 10.76 14.76
C GLY A 56 4.55 11.34 13.68
N LEU A 57 5.02 10.52 12.74
CA LEU A 57 5.92 10.92 11.67
C LEU A 57 5.13 11.28 10.42
N LYS A 58 5.64 12.23 9.63
CA LYS A 58 5.10 12.52 8.30
C LYS A 58 5.49 11.43 7.32
N PHE A 59 4.54 10.98 6.51
CA PHE A 59 4.84 10.03 5.44
C PHE A 59 5.61 10.76 4.33
N ALA A 60 6.79 10.23 4.00
CA ALA A 60 7.59 10.70 2.88
C ALA A 60 7.50 9.67 1.74
N PRO A 61 6.85 10.00 0.61
CA PRO A 61 6.86 9.12 -0.55
C PRO A 61 8.29 8.95 -1.05
N ALA A 62 8.68 7.71 -1.36
CA ALA A 62 9.95 7.46 -2.01
C ALA A 62 9.91 7.98 -3.47
N PRO A 63 10.94 8.69 -3.94
CA PRO A 63 11.01 9.13 -5.33
C PRO A 63 11.06 7.92 -6.26
N SER A 64 10.19 7.90 -7.27
CA SER A 64 10.05 6.80 -8.23
C SER A 64 10.85 7.01 -9.53
N GLU A 65 11.46 8.18 -9.71
CA GLU A 65 12.09 8.61 -10.98
C GLU A 65 13.23 7.70 -11.48
N ASN A 66 13.86 6.93 -10.59
CA ASN A 66 14.99 6.06 -10.93
C ASN A 66 14.85 4.65 -10.32
N LEU A 67 13.62 4.15 -10.17
CA LEU A 67 13.36 2.89 -9.48
C LEU A 67 14.14 1.72 -10.08
N GLU A 68 14.10 1.56 -11.42
CA GLU A 68 14.82 0.49 -12.13
C GLU A 68 16.33 0.55 -11.86
N LYS A 69 16.91 1.74 -11.98
CA LYS A 69 18.34 1.98 -11.73
C LYS A 69 18.71 1.70 -10.27
N ASN A 70 17.86 2.05 -9.32
CA ASN A 70 18.09 1.79 -7.89
C ASN A 70 18.05 0.28 -7.59
N ILE A 71 17.13 -0.45 -8.21
CA ILE A 71 17.05 -1.92 -8.11
C ILE A 71 18.30 -2.54 -8.70
N GLU A 72 18.68 -2.15 -9.92
CA GLU A 72 19.87 -2.64 -10.61
C GLU A 72 21.14 -2.43 -9.77
N GLN A 73 21.37 -1.21 -9.28
CA GLN A 73 22.50 -0.86 -8.41
C GLN A 73 22.54 -1.73 -7.14
N SER A 74 21.38 -1.97 -6.53
CA SER A 74 21.29 -2.77 -5.30
C SER A 74 21.63 -4.25 -5.56
N VAL A 75 21.17 -4.79 -6.69
CA VAL A 75 21.46 -6.17 -7.11
C VAL A 75 22.95 -6.32 -7.46
N LEU A 76 23.50 -5.40 -8.25
CA LEU A 76 24.93 -5.42 -8.63
C LEU A 76 25.84 -5.31 -7.39
N LYS A 77 25.50 -4.44 -6.44
CA LYS A 77 26.22 -4.32 -5.17
C LYS A 77 26.24 -5.66 -4.42
N PHE A 78 25.09 -6.29 -4.25
CA PHE A 78 24.98 -7.58 -3.56
C PHE A 78 25.79 -8.69 -4.27
N LEU A 79 25.74 -8.74 -5.60
CA LEU A 79 26.49 -9.72 -6.38
C LEU A 79 28.01 -9.47 -6.34
N GLY A 80 28.44 -8.21 -6.37
CA GLY A 80 29.84 -7.81 -6.24
C GLY A 80 30.44 -8.11 -4.86
N GLU A 81 29.68 -7.87 -3.79
CA GLU A 81 30.08 -8.22 -2.41
C GLU A 81 30.22 -9.74 -2.22
N ARG A 82 29.44 -10.54 -2.96
CA ARG A 82 29.54 -12.00 -2.96
C ARG A 82 30.74 -12.55 -3.73
N ALA A 83 31.29 -11.81 -4.69
CA ALA A 83 32.45 -12.23 -5.49
C ALA A 83 33.79 -11.88 -4.82
N ALA A 84 33.76 -11.05 -3.77
CA ALA A 84 34.93 -10.62 -3.01
C ALA A 84 35.19 -11.45 -1.73
N VAL A 85 34.46 -12.55 -1.54
CA VAL A 85 34.59 -13.54 -0.45
C VAL A 85 34.89 -14.90 -1.07
#